data_AF-A0A947JTF1-F1
#
_entry.id   AF-A0A947JTF1-F1
#
_cell.length_a   1.000
_cell.length_b   1.000
_cell.length_c   1.000
_cell.angle_alpha   90.00
_cell.angle_beta   90.00
_cell.angle_gamma   90.00
#
_symmetry.space_group_name_H-M   'P 1'
#
loop_
_entity.id
_entity.type
_entity.pdbx_description
1 polymer ?
#
loop_
_entity_poly.entity_id
_entity_poly.type
_entity_poly.pdbx_seq_one_letter_code
_entity_poly.pdbx_strand_id
1 'polypeptide(L)' 'MKLPETLLFASDAELLALAGAALLVLAGFASLMERRRSRRAALHRVGWMPWTGIFLTLAVIGGGLLSVAVPALLTA' A
#
# COMPACT_ATOMS: atom_id res chain seq x y z
N MET A 1 -18.21 -7.61 -13.77
CA MET A 1 -16.76 -7.93 -13.75
C MET A 1 -16.61 -9.37 -13.29
N LYS A 2 -15.84 -10.21 -13.99
CA LYS A 2 -15.52 -11.57 -13.53
C LYS A 2 -14.24 -11.51 -12.70
N LEU A 3 -14.31 -11.90 -11.44
CA LEU A 3 -13.13 -12.08 -10.61
C LEU A 3 -12.42 -13.37 -11.04
N PRO A 4 -11.08 -13.40 -11.14
CA PRO A 4 -10.34 -14.61 -11.45
C PRO A 4 -10.59 -15.66 -10.35
N GLU A 5 -10.70 -16.93 -10.74
CA GLU A 5 -11.05 -18.04 -9.84
C GLU A 5 -10.08 -18.18 -8.66
N THR A 6 -8.81 -17.80 -8.85
CA THR A 6 -7.79 -17.78 -7.80
C THR A 6 -8.10 -16.82 -6.65
N LEU A 7 -8.79 -15.69 -6.90
CA LEU A 7 -9.26 -14.80 -5.83
C LEU A 7 -10.53 -15.32 -5.16
N LEU A 8 -11.30 -16.14 -5.87
CA LEU A 8 -12.56 -16.73 -5.40
C LEU A 8 -12.33 -17.88 -4.41
N PHE A 9 -11.20 -18.57 -4.53
CA PHE A 9 -10.77 -19.65 -3.63
C PHE A 9 -9.65 -19.24 -2.65
N ALA A 10 -9.22 -17.98 -2.68
CA ALA A 10 -8.22 -17.49 -1.74
C ALA A 10 -8.79 -17.47 -0.32
N SER A 11 -7.97 -17.88 0.65
CA SER A 11 -8.34 -17.75 2.06
C SER A 11 -8.42 -16.27 2.47
N ASP A 12 -9.17 -15.96 3.54
CA ASP A 12 -9.25 -14.58 4.06
C ASP A 12 -7.86 -14.01 4.39
N ALA A 13 -6.94 -14.85 4.86
CA ALA A 13 -5.57 -14.47 5.14
C ALA A 13 -4.79 -14.10 3.87
N GLU A 14 -4.95 -14.87 2.78
CA GLU A 14 -4.35 -14.56 1.48
C GLU A 14 -4.89 -13.26 0.91
N LEU A 15 -6.21 -13.02 1.00
CA LEU A 15 -6.83 -11.77 0.57
C LEU A 15 -6.31 -10.56 1.37
N LEU A 16 -6.20 -10.70 2.69
CA LEU A 16 -5.61 -9.65 3.54
C LEU A 16 -4.14 -9.39 3.19
N ALA A 17 -3.36 -10.43 2.95
CA ALA A 17 -1.96 -10.28 2.57
C ALA A 17 -1.81 -9.58 1.21
N LEU A 18 -2.64 -9.92 0.23
CA LEU A 18 -2.69 -9.28 -1.08
C LEU A 18 -3.07 -7.80 -0.98
N ALA A 19 -4.10 -7.49 -0.19
CA ALA A 19 -4.53 -6.13 0.07
C ALA A 19 -3.42 -5.31 0.78
N GLY A 20 -2.81 -5.88 1.82
CA GLY A 20 -1.72 -5.25 2.56
C GLY A 20 -0.50 -4.97 1.67
N ALA A 21 -0.10 -5.95 0.86
CA ALA A 21 0.98 -5.78 -0.11
C ALA A 21 0.68 -4.70 -1.15
N ALA A 22 -0.55 -4.66 -1.69
CA ALA A 22 -0.97 -3.62 -2.63
C ALA A 22 -0.91 -2.22 -2.01
N LEU A 23 -1.34 -2.06 -0.75
CA LEU A 23 -1.25 -0.79 -0.03
C LEU A 23 0.22 -0.38 0.20
N LEU A 24 1.11 -1.31 0.53
CA LEU A 24 2.54 -1.01 0.68
C LEU A 24 3.20 -0.60 -0.64
N VAL A 25 2.80 -1.20 -1.76
CA VAL A 25 3.26 -0.79 -3.10
C VAL A 25 2.83 0.65 -3.39
N LEU A 26 1.58 1.01 -3.10
CA LEU A 26 1.08 2.37 -3.25
C LEU A 26 1.75 3.36 -2.29
N ALA A 27 2.05 2.94 -1.06
CA ALA A 27 2.83 3.73 -0.11
C ALA A 27 4.24 4.02 -0.68
N GLY A 28 4.92 3.00 -1.19
CA GLY A 28 6.22 3.16 -1.85
C GLY A 28 6.17 4.14 -3.04
N PHE A 29 5.10 4.06 -3.84
CA PHE A 29 4.85 5.01 -4.93
C PHE A 29 4.67 6.45 -4.41
N ALA A 30 3.87 6.65 -3.35
CA ALA A 30 3.69 7.96 -2.74
C ALA A 30 5.01 8.53 -2.19
N SER A 31 5.86 7.70 -1.57
CA SER A 31 7.20 8.08 -1.12
C SER A 31 8.11 8.49 -2.29
N LEU A 32 8.05 7.78 -3.42
CA LEU A 32 8.79 8.15 -4.63
C LEU A 32 8.32 9.49 -5.20
N MET A 33 7.02 9.74 -5.20
CA MET A 33 6.45 11.01 -5.65
C MET A 33 6.86 12.18 -4.76
N GLU A 34 6.95 11.95 -3.45
CA GLU A 34 7.49 12.95 -2.53
C GLU A 34 8.97 13.25 -2.84
N ARG A 35 9.80 12.21 -3.03
CA ARG A 35 11.20 12.40 -3.43
C ARG A 35 11.32 13.17 -4.75
N ARG A 36 10.44 12.91 -5.71
CA ARG A 36 10.36 13.67 -6.98
C ARG A 36 9.95 15.12 -6.75
N ARG A 37 9.05 15.38 -5.80
CA ARG A 37 8.62 16.74 -5.41
C ARG A 37 9.76 17.52 -4.74
N SER A 38 10.46 16.91 -3.79
CA SER A 38 11.57 17.55 -3.05
C SER A 38 12.76 17.95 -3.93
N ARG A 39 12.93 17.30 -5.10
CA ARG A 39 14.00 17.62 -6.06
C ARG A 39 13.67 18.82 -6.98
N ARG A 40 12.46 19.39 -6.92
CA ARG A 40 12.07 20.52 -7.76
C ARG A 40 12.48 21.84 -7.11
N ALA A 41 13.05 22.75 -7.91
CA ALA A 41 13.56 24.05 -7.45
C ALA A 41 12.48 24.98 -6.85
N ALA A 42 11.22 24.82 -7.27
CA ALA A 42 10.11 25.64 -6.79
C ALA A 42 9.02 24.78 -6.13
N LEU A 43 9.29 24.28 -4.92
CA LEU A 43 8.34 23.50 -4.11
C LEU A 43 6.99 24.21 -3.91
N HIS A 44 7.01 25.53 -3.75
CA HIS A 44 5.80 26.36 -3.56
C HIS A 44 4.86 26.40 -4.76
N ARG A 45 5.33 26.03 -5.96
CA ARG A 45 4.50 25.96 -7.19
C ARG A 45 3.96 24.55 -7.48
N VAL A 46 4.42 23.54 -6.75
CA VAL A 46 4.17 22.12 -7.07
C VAL A 46 3.42 21.45 -5.93
N GLY A 47 2.11 21.68 -5.90
CA GLY A 47 1.17 20.61 -5.59
C GLY A 47 0.60 20.60 -4.17
N TRP A 48 -0.72 20.78 -4.14
CA TRP A 48 -1.68 20.53 -3.06
C TRP A 48 -1.61 19.12 -2.43
N MET A 49 -1.04 18.12 -3.13
CA MET A 49 -1.13 16.72 -2.73
C MET A 49 -0.16 16.37 -1.59
N PRO A 50 -0.66 15.88 -0.43
CA PRO A 50 0.18 15.53 0.74
C PRO A 50 0.78 14.12 0.60
N TRP A 51 1.76 13.93 -0.28
CA TRP A 51 2.38 12.62 -0.56
C TRP A 51 2.89 11.90 0.69
N THR A 52 3.50 12.62 1.64
CA THR A 52 3.95 12.06 2.91
C THR A 52 2.81 11.53 3.77
N GLY A 53 1.68 12.25 3.81
CA GLY A 53 0.49 11.82 4.54
C GLY A 53 -0.09 10.55 3.90
N ILE A 54 -0.22 10.53 2.57
CA ILE A 54 -0.68 9.37 1.81
C ILE A 54 0.22 8.16 2.06
N PHE A 55 1.54 8.33 1.95
CA PHE A 55 2.51 7.29 2.26
C PHE A 55 2.28 6.72 3.66
N LEU A 56 2.20 7.58 4.68
CA LEU A 56 2.08 7.15 6.07
C LEU A 56 0.79 6.37 6.31
N THR A 57 -0.34 6.86 5.84
CA THR A 57 -1.64 6.18 6.00
C THR A 57 -1.64 4.81 5.33
N LEU A 58 -1.16 4.73 4.09
CA LEU A 58 -1.10 3.47 3.35
C LEU A 58 -0.10 2.48 3.97
N ALA A 59 1.04 2.97 4.45
CA ALA A 59 2.05 2.14 5.09
C ALA A 59 1.54 1.54 6.40
N VAL A 60 0.83 2.33 7.22
CA VAL A 60 0.26 1.86 8.48
C VAL A 60 -0.85 0.84 8.24
N ILE A 61 -1.78 1.12 7.34
CA ILE A 61 -2.87 0.18 7.04
C ILE A 61 -2.31 -1.10 6.39
N GLY A 62 -1.46 -0.97 5.37
CA GLY A 62 -0.87 -2.11 4.68
C GLY A 62 0.00 -2.98 5.59
N GLY A 63 0.81 -2.35 6.44
CA GLY A 63 1.60 -3.04 7.45
C GLY A 63 0.73 -3.72 8.51
N GLY A 64 -0.36 -3.09 8.94
CA GLY A 64 -1.32 -3.67 9.86
C GLY A 64 -2.08 -4.87 9.30
N LEU A 65 -2.45 -4.84 8.00
CA LEU A 65 -3.07 -5.99 7.35
C LEU A 65 -2.07 -7.17 7.25
N LEU A 66 -0.83 -6.89 6.88
CA LEU A 66 0.20 -7.92 6.82
C LEU A 66 0.57 -8.48 8.19
N SER A 67 0.59 -7.66 9.25
CA SER A 67 0.89 -8.17 10.60
C SER A 67 -0.15 -9.16 11.10
N VAL A 68 -1.41 -9.04 10.66
CA VAL A 68 -2.48 -10.00 10.97
C VAL A 68 -2.45 -11.20 10.01
N ALA A 69 -2.20 -10.97 8.72
CA ALA A 69 -2.22 -12.03 7.72
C ALA A 69 -1.03 -12.99 7.80
N VAL A 70 0.17 -12.47 8.08
CA VAL A 70 1.42 -13.25 8.06
C VAL A 70 1.38 -14.43 9.03
N PRO A 71 1.02 -14.26 10.32
CA PRO A 71 0.90 -15.39 11.24
C PRO A 71 -0.08 -16.44 10.74
N ALA A 72 -1.27 -16.02 10.28
CA ALA A 72 -2.29 -16.92 9.77
C ALA A 72 -1.80 -17.74 8.56
N LEU A 73 -1.06 -17.12 7.63
CA LEU A 73 -0.46 -17.79 6.48
C LEU A 73 0.66 -18.77 6.87
N LEU A 74 1.44 -18.45 7.90
CA LEU A 74 2.53 -19.32 8.36
C LEU A 74 2.02 -20.56 9.12
N THR A 75 0.80 -20.50 9.63
CA THR A 75 0.15 -21.60 10.37
C THR A 75 -0.91 -22.34 9.56
N ALA A 76 -1.18 -21.91 8.33
CA ALA A 76 -2.16 -22.49 7.40
C ALA A 76 -1.64 -23.78 6.75
#